data_AF-A0A2R8CH97-F1
#
_entry.id   AF-A0A2R8CH97-F1
#
_cell.length_a   1.000
_cell.length_b   1.000
_cell.length_c   1.000
_cell.angle_alpha   90.00
_cell.angle_beta   90.00
_cell.angle_gamma   90.00
#
_symmetry.space_group_name_H-M   'P 1'
#
loop_
_entity.id
_entity.type
_entity.pdbx_description
1 polymer ?
#
loop_
_entity_poly.entity_id
_entity_poly.type
_entity_poly.pdbx_seq_one_letter_code
_entity_poly.pdbx_strand_id
1 'polypeptide(L)' 'MQKKSDLPTKTCPVCGRPFTWRKKWARNWDSVIYCSERCRRSKS' A
#
# COMPACT_ATOMS: atom_id res chain seq x y z
N MET A 1 17.73 -12.73 12.62
CA MET A 1 16.68 -11.87 13.21
C MET A 1 16.20 -10.87 12.15
N GLN A 2 15.24 -11.22 11.29
CA GLN A 2 14.59 -10.23 10.42
C GLN A 2 13.44 -9.60 11.20
N LYS A 3 13.62 -8.33 11.59
CA LYS A 3 12.59 -7.54 12.26
C LYS A 3 11.45 -7.33 11.26
N LYS A 4 10.21 -7.58 11.67
CA LYS A 4 8.98 -7.32 10.88
C LYS A 4 8.77 -5.84 10.51
N SER A 5 9.74 -4.98 10.82
CA SER A 5 9.77 -3.54 10.59
C SER A 5 10.26 -3.15 9.18
N ASP A 6 10.82 -4.08 8.41
CA ASP A 6 11.33 -3.83 7.03
C ASP A 6 10.27 -4.02 5.94
N LEU A 7 8.98 -4.10 6.31
CA LEU A 7 7.94 -4.17 5.29
C LEU A 7 7.86 -2.82 4.57
N PRO A 8 7.94 -2.80 3.23
CA PRO A 8 7.90 -1.55 2.49
C PRO A 8 6.58 -0.82 2.78
N THR A 9 6.69 0.45 3.10
CA THR A 9 5.56 1.37 3.27
C THR A 9 5.45 2.24 2.02
N LYS A 10 4.22 2.49 1.58
CA LYS A 10 3.91 3.42 0.49
C LYS A 10 2.93 4.47 0.99
N THR A 11 2.97 5.67 0.42
CA THR A 11 2.04 6.75 0.76
C THR A 11 0.89 6.77 -0.24
N CYS A 12 -0.34 6.77 0.25
CA CYS A 12 -1.50 6.84 -0.63
C CYS A 12 -1.70 8.28 -1.14
N PRO A 13 -1.73 8.53 -2.47
CA PRO A 13 -1.87 9.88 -3.02
C PRO A 13 -3.28 10.48 -2.84
N VAL A 14 -4.27 9.69 -2.41
CA VAL A 14 -5.67 10.14 -2.28
C VAL A 14 -5.99 10.57 -0.85
N CYS A 15 -5.50 9.84 0.15
CA CYS A 15 -5.73 10.17 1.56
C CYS A 15 -4.48 10.66 2.31
N GLY A 16 -3.31 10.64 1.67
CA GLY A 16 -2.03 11.02 2.28
C GLY A 16 -1.52 10.07 3.35
N ARG A 17 -2.23 8.96 3.63
CA ARG A 17 -1.86 8.04 4.71
C ARG A 17 -0.80 7.04 4.26
N PRO A 18 0.26 6.80 5.06
CA PRO A 18 1.19 5.72 4.82
C PRO A 18 0.49 4.38 5.05
N PHE A 19 0.74 3.41 4.18
CA PHE A 19 0.24 2.06 4.31
C PHE A 19 1.36 1.04 4.07
N THR A 20 1.40 0.03 4.93
CA THR A 20 2.43 -1.01 4.91
C THR A 20 2.05 -2.14 3.98
N TRP A 21 3.05 -2.81 3.40
CA TRP A 21 2.88 -4.04 2.66
C TRP A 21 1.97 -5.05 3.38
N ARG A 22 1.10 -5.71 2.62
CA ARG A 22 0.20 -6.76 3.10
C ARG A 22 0.38 -8.00 2.24
N LYS A 23 0.23 -9.19 2.81
CA LYS A 23 0.28 -10.47 2.08
C LYS A 23 -0.63 -10.52 0.84
N LYS A 24 -1.81 -9.88 0.89
CA LYS A 24 -2.74 -9.78 -0.26
C LYS A 24 -2.13 -9.10 -1.50
N TRP A 25 -1.06 -8.34 -1.30
CA TRP A 25 -0.36 -7.61 -2.35
C TRP A 25 0.94 -8.27 -2.78
N ALA A 26 1.25 -9.47 -2.30
CA ALA A 26 2.50 -10.16 -2.62
C ALA A 26 2.76 -10.28 -4.13
N ARG A 27 1.71 -10.39 -4.95
CA ARG A 27 1.81 -10.54 -6.41
C ARG A 27 1.83 -9.23 -7.20
N ASN A 28 1.37 -8.14 -6.62
CA ASN A 28 1.10 -6.89 -7.35
C ASN A 28 1.45 -5.63 -6.54
N TRP A 29 2.28 -5.77 -5.50
CA TRP A 29 2.70 -4.67 -4.63
C TRP A 29 3.28 -3.49 -5.39
N ASP A 30 4.00 -3.76 -6.48
CA ASP A 30 4.56 -2.72 -7.32
C ASP A 30 3.48 -1.79 -7.89
N SER A 31 2.38 -2.38 -8.39
CA SER A 31 1.21 -1.67 -8.92
C SER A 31 0.28 -1.10 -7.83
N VAL A 32 0.47 -1.46 -6.56
CA VAL A 32 -0.36 -0.97 -5.45
C VAL A 32 0.13 0.40 -5.01
N ILE A 33 -0.59 1.43 -5.44
CA ILE A 33 -0.32 2.84 -5.09
C ILE A 33 -1.29 3.34 -4.00
N TYR A 34 -2.46 2.71 -3.89
CA TYR A 34 -3.56 3.17 -3.03
C TYR A 34 -3.72 2.26 -1.80
N CYS A 35 -4.01 2.86 -0.63
CA CYS A 35 -4.22 2.11 0.61
C CYS A 35 -5.47 1.20 0.57
N SER A 36 -6.42 1.49 -0.33
CA SER A 36 -7.70 0.80 -0.46
C SER A 36 -8.29 0.95 -1.86
N GLU A 37 -9.20 0.04 -2.22
CA GLU A 37 -9.98 0.13 -3.47
C GLU A 37 -10.82 1.43 -3.52
N ARG A 38 -11.31 1.90 -2.37
CA ARG A 38 -12.03 3.17 -2.26
C ARG A 38 -11.18 4.34 -2.75
N CYS A 39 -9.93 4.43 -2.31
CA CYS A 39 -9.01 5.46 -2.78
C CYS A 39 -8.70 5.30 -4.27
N ARG A 40 -8.53 4.06 -4.77
CA ARG A 40 -8.32 3.82 -6.20
C ARG A 40 -9.50 4.32 -7.05
N ARG A 41 -10.73 4.06 -6.63
CA ARG A 41 -11.96 4.50 -7.33
C ARG A 41 -12.27 6.00 -7.18
N SER A 42 -11.72 6.65 -6.16
CA SER A 42 -11.93 8.08 -5.91
C SER A 42 -11.10 8.98 -6.83
N LYS A 43 -10.16 8.43 -7.60
CA LYS A 43 -9.33 9.16 -8.57
C LYS A 43 -9.90 9.11 -10.00
N SER A 44 -11.17 8.70 -10.15
CA SER A 44 -11.92 8.71 -11.41
C SER A 44 -12.59 10.06 -11.64
#